data_AF-A0A2V5UKK5-F1
#
_entry.id   AF-A0A2V5UKK5-F1
#
_cell.length_a   1.000
_cell.length_b   1.000
_cell.length_c   1.000
_cell.angle_alpha   90.00
_cell.angle_beta   90.00
_cell.angle_gamma   90.00
#
_symmetry.space_group_name_H-M   'P 1'
#
loop_
_entity.id
_entity.type
_entity.pdbx_description
1 polymer ?
#
loop_
_entity_poly.entity_id
_entity_poly.type
_entity_poly.pdbx_seq_one_letter_code
_entity_poly.pdbx_strand_id
1 'polypeptide(L)' 'MSADPEFENLVKLYYRDLYRFGLSLTGSEADACDLTQETFYIWANKGHQLNNPTKIKAWLFTTLHREFLQI' A
#
# COMPACT_ATOMS: atom_id res chain seq x y z
N MET A 1 13.09 -16.55 -7.79
CA MET A 1 13.16 -15.07 -7.86
C MET A 1 13.31 -14.58 -6.44
N SER A 2 14.47 -14.04 -6.06
CA SER A 2 14.65 -13.43 -4.75
C SER A 2 13.71 -12.23 -4.65
N ALA A 3 12.91 -12.16 -3.59
CA ALA A 3 12.13 -10.97 -3.29
C ALA A 3 13.07 -9.76 -3.23
N ASP A 4 12.65 -8.65 -3.84
CA ASP A 4 13.41 -7.40 -3.79
C ASP A 4 13.53 -6.95 -2.32
N PRO A 5 14.73 -6.91 -1.74
CA PRO A 5 14.92 -6.54 -0.33
C PRO A 5 14.38 -5.15 0.00
N GLU A 6 14.37 -4.23 -0.97
CA GLU A 6 13.82 -2.89 -0.78
C GLU A 6 12.29 -2.93 -0.67
N PHE A 7 11.64 -3.74 -1.52
CA PHE A 7 10.20 -3.96 -1.46
C PHE A 7 9.79 -4.63 -0.14
N GLU A 8 10.51 -5.67 0.31
CA GLU A 8 10.21 -6.31 1.59
C GLU A 8 10.30 -5.34 2.77
N ASN A 9 11.34 -4.50 2.80
CA ASN A 9 11.51 -3.50 3.85
C ASN A 9 10.39 -2.45 3.81
N LEU A 10 9.97 -2.05 2.62
CA LEU A 10 8.86 -1.13 2.42
C LEU A 10 7.53 -1.72 2.92
N VAL A 11 7.25 -2.99 2.61
CA VAL A 11 6.07 -3.70 3.14
C VAL A 11 6.14 -3.78 4.66
N LYS A 12 7.26 -4.23 5.24
CA LYS A 12 7.45 -4.31 6.69
C LYS A 12 7.24 -2.96 7.38
N LEU A 13 7.67 -1.86 6.74
CA LEU A 13 7.55 -0.51 7.28
C LEU A 13 6.11 0.03 7.26
N TYR A 14 5.35 -0.19 6.19
CA TYR A 14 4.06 0.47 5.99
C TYR A 14 2.83 -0.43 6.14
N TYR A 15 2.97 -1.75 6.16
CA TYR A 15 1.83 -2.68 6.16
C TYR A 15 0.85 -2.40 7.30
N ARG A 16 1.36 -2.28 8.53
CA ARG A 16 0.51 -2.06 9.71
C ARG A 16 -0.27 -0.74 9.60
N ASP A 17 0.38 0.30 9.14
CA ASP A 17 -0.20 1.64 9.02
C ASP A 17 -1.27 1.68 7.92
N LEU A 18 -1.00 1.07 6.76
CA LEU A 18 -1.97 0.96 5.66
C LEU A 18 -3.15 0.08 6.01
N TYR A 19 -2.92 -1.07 6.64
CA TYR A 19 -3.99 -1.98 7.08
C TYR A 19 -4.93 -1.28 8.05
N ARG A 20 -4.41 -0.56 9.06
CA ARG A 20 -5.25 0.17 10.01
C ARG A 20 -6.02 1.30 9.34
N PHE A 21 -5.44 1.95 8.35
CA PHE A 21 -6.14 2.96 7.56
C PHE A 21 -7.25 2.34 6.72
N GLY A 22 -6.98 1.26 5.97
CA GLY A 22 -8.00 0.53 5.22
C GLY A 22 -9.13 -0.01 6.10
N LEU A 23 -8.80 -0.51 7.30
CA LEU A 23 -9.79 -0.98 8.27
C LEU A 23 -10.67 0.18 8.78
N SER A 24 -10.10 1.37 8.98
CA SER A 24 -10.88 2.55 9.37
C SER A 24 -11.83 3.06 8.28
N LEU A 25 -11.54 2.77 7.01
CA LEU A 25 -12.39 3.12 5.88
C LEU A 25 -13.50 2.10 5.63
N THR A 26 -13.15 0.80 5.69
CA THR A 26 -14.04 -0.30 5.30
C THR A 26 -14.85 -0.87 6.46
N GLY A 27 -14.33 -0.83 7.69
CA GLY A 27 -14.89 -1.56 8.83
C GLY A 27 -14.82 -3.08 8.70
N SER A 28 -14.13 -3.61 7.68
CA SER A 28 -14.08 -5.01 7.30
C SER A 28 -12.62 -5.46 7.21
N GLU A 29 -12.25 -6.50 7.96
CA GLU A 29 -10.88 -7.02 7.95
C GLU A 29 -10.49 -7.59 6.58
N ALA A 30 -11.45 -8.23 5.89
CA ALA A 30 -11.25 -8.78 4.56
C ALA A 30 -10.94 -7.67 3.55
N ASP A 31 -11.79 -6.66 3.47
CA ASP A 31 -11.62 -5.56 2.51
C ASP A 31 -10.37 -4.72 2.84
N ALA A 32 -10.05 -4.54 4.12
CA ALA A 32 -8.82 -3.87 4.55
C ALA A 32 -7.56 -4.64 4.14
N CYS A 33 -7.59 -5.97 4.25
CA CYS A 33 -6.49 -6.82 3.79
C CYS A 33 -6.32 -6.71 2.28
N ASP A 34 -7.41 -6.83 1.52
CA ASP A 34 -7.39 -6.78 0.06
C ASP A 34 -6.91 -5.41 -0.45
N LEU A 35 -7.41 -4.31 0.11
CA LEU A 35 -6.94 -2.95 -0.22
C LEU A 35 -5.45 -2.76 0.07
N THR A 36 -4.95 -3.33 1.18
CA THR A 36 -3.53 -3.23 1.54
C THR A 36 -2.67 -4.02 0.56
N GLN A 37 -3.12 -5.23 0.19
CA GLN A 37 -2.43 -6.06 -0.79
C GLN A 37 -2.40 -5.41 -2.17
N GLU A 38 -3.55 -4.92 -2.66
CA GLU A 38 -3.65 -4.24 -3.95
C GLU A 38 -2.76 -2.98 -3.97
N THR A 39 -2.73 -2.20 -2.89
CA THR A 39 -1.84 -1.03 -2.79
C THR A 39 -0.36 -1.40 -2.98
N PHE A 40 0.11 -2.48 -2.35
CA PHE A 40 1.49 -2.94 -2.52
C PHE A 40 1.74 -3.57 -3.89
N TYR A 41 0.74 -4.21 -4.49
CA TYR A 41 0.80 -4.70 -5.86
C TYR A 41 0.95 -3.54 -6.86
N ILE A 42 0.16 -2.47 -6.71
CA ILE A 42 0.29 -1.26 -7.54
C ILE A 42 1.66 -0.60 -7.31
N TRP A 43 2.15 -0.58 -6.06
CA TRP A 43 3.50 -0.09 -5.76
C TRP A 43 4.59 -0.90 -6.48
N ALA A 44 4.54 -2.23 -6.45
CA ALA A 44 5.52 -3.07 -7.14
C ALA A 44 5.57 -2.77 -8.66
N ASN A 45 4.42 -2.45 -9.26
CA ASN A 45 4.31 -2.19 -10.68
C ASN A 45 4.62 -0.73 -11.08
N LYS A 46 4.35 0.26 -10.22
CA LYS A 46 4.42 1.70 -10.59
C LYS A 46 5.28 2.54 -9.66
N GLY A 47 5.66 2.03 -8.49
CA GLY A 47 6.39 2.75 -7.45
C GLY A 47 7.77 3.24 -7.89
N HIS A 48 8.41 2.53 -8.82
CA HIS A 48 9.69 2.94 -9.42
C HIS A 48 9.61 4.27 -10.20
N GLN A 49 8.42 4.73 -10.57
CA GLN A 49 8.20 6.02 -11.24
C GLN A 49 8.24 7.19 -10.25
N LEU A 50 8.23 6.92 -8.93
CA LEU A 50 8.29 7.95 -7.90
C LEU A 50 9.73 8.43 -7.70
N ASN A 51 10.06 9.58 -8.29
CA ASN A 51 11.40 10.18 -8.21
C ASN A 51 11.82 10.65 -6.81
N ASN A 52 10.88 10.81 -5.86
CA ASN A 52 11.17 11.30 -4.52
C ASN A 52 10.77 10.27 -3.44
N PRO A 53 11.76 9.56 -2.85
CA PRO A 53 11.51 8.57 -1.81
C PRO A 53 10.78 9.12 -0.56
N THR A 54 10.88 10.41 -0.26
CA THR A 54 10.18 11.01 0.89
C THR A 54 8.66 11.01 0.72
N LYS A 55 8.16 10.81 -0.50
CA LYS A 55 6.73 10.77 -0.83
C LYS A 55 6.13 9.36 -0.82
N ILE A 56 6.93 8.31 -0.54
CA ILE A 56 6.45 6.91 -0.56
C ILE A 56 5.21 6.74 0.32
N LYS A 57 5.28 7.17 1.59
CA LYS A 57 4.14 7.08 2.52
C LYS A 57 2.89 7.77 1.95
N ALA A 58 3.01 9.02 1.51
CA ALA A 58 1.88 9.77 0.97
C ALA A 58 1.29 9.10 -0.28
N TRP A 59 2.15 8.56 -1.15
CA TRP A 59 1.73 7.84 -2.35
C TRP A 59 0.94 6.58 -2.02
N LEU A 60 1.42 5.76 -1.06
CA LEU A 60 0.76 4.52 -0.66
C LEU A 60 -0.64 4.79 -0.09
N PHE A 61 -0.75 5.75 0.83
CA PHE A 61 -2.04 6.12 1.43
C PHE A 61 -3.03 6.70 0.40
N THR A 62 -2.53 7.52 -0.53
CA THR A 62 -3.36 8.08 -1.60
C THR A 62 -3.85 6.99 -2.56
N THR A 63 -2.99 6.01 -2.86
CA THR A 63 -3.34 4.86 -3.70
C THR A 63 -4.40 4.00 -3.02
N LEU A 64 -4.20 3.61 -1.75
CA LEU A 64 -5.18 2.85 -0.98
C LEU A 64 -6.55 3.54 -0.96
N HIS A 65 -6.58 4.85 -0.70
CA HIS A 65 -7.85 5.60 -0.68
C HIS A 65 -8.53 5.64 -2.06
N ARG A 66 -7.77 5.69 -3.17
CA ARG A 66 -8.33 5.63 -4.53
C ARG A 66 -8.90 4.27 -4.87
N GLU A 67 -8.26 3.20 -4.41
CA GLU A 67 -8.78 1.84 -4.59
C GLU A 67 -10.04 1.64 -3.73
N PHE A 68 -10.08 2.16 -2.51
CA PHE A 68 -11.28 2.14 -1.66
C PHE A 68 -12.49 2.80 -2.32
N LEU A 69 -12.31 3.93 -3.01
CA LEU A 69 -13.40 4.63 -3.70
C LEU A 69 -13.94 3.89 -4.95
N GLN A 70 -13.29 2.81 -5.38
CA GLN A 70 -13.71 1.97 -6.50
C GLN A 70 -14.49 0.72 -6.06
N ILE A 71 -14.61 0.47 -4.75
CA ILE A 71 -15.45 -0.56 -4.14
C ILE A 71 -16.91 -0.12 -4.20
#